data_AF-A0A2K8U6N4-F1
#
_entry.id   AF-A0A2K8U6N4-F1
#
_cell.length_a   1.000
_cell.length_b   1.000
_cell.length_c   1.000
_cell.angle_alpha   90.00
_cell.angle_beta   90.00
_cell.angle_gamma   90.00
#
_symmetry.space_group_name_H-M   'P 1'
#
loop_
_entity.id
_entity.type
_entity.pdbx_description
1 polymer ?
#
loop_
_entity_poly.entity_id
_entity_poly.type
_entity_poly.pdbx_seq_one_letter_code
_entity_poly.pdbx_strand_id
1 'polypeptide(L)' 'MALTIFDVAHSTDEERWFTLGATTRRRFLAVSHTYLCEPGESVLVRIISAREATRRERQQYQNEPR' A
#
# COMPACT_ATOMS: atom_id res chain seq x y z
N MET A 1 2.84 6.01 -10.43
CA MET A 1 2.73 6.79 -9.18
C MET A 1 1.91 5.96 -8.20
N ALA A 2 2.30 6.01 -6.93
CA ALA A 2 1.66 5.29 -5.84
C ALA A 2 1.80 6.14 -4.58
N LEU A 3 0.82 6.01 -3.69
CA LEU A 3 0.80 6.61 -2.36
C LEU A 3 0.87 5.47 -1.35
N THR A 4 1.76 5.58 -0.37
CA THR A 4 1.90 4.62 0.71
C THR A 4 1.74 5.34 2.04
N ILE A 5 0.83 4.83 2.87
CA ILE A 5 0.53 5.38 4.19
C ILE A 5 0.64 4.28 5.24
N PHE A 6 1.04 4.66 6.45
CA PHE A 6 1.09 3.74 7.59
C PHE A 6 -0.34 3.47 8.09
N ASP A 7 -0.68 2.20 8.27
CA ASP A 7 -2.02 1.77 8.67
C ASP A 7 -2.09 1.54 10.18
N VAL A 8 -2.22 2.64 10.93
CA VAL A 8 -2.24 2.63 12.40
C VAL A 8 -3.32 1.68 12.94
N ALA A 9 -4.48 1.62 12.28
CA ALA A 9 -5.62 0.82 12.72
C ALA A 9 -5.36 -0.69 12.68
N HIS A 10 -4.44 -1.14 11.81
CA HIS A 10 -4.10 -2.55 11.66
C HIS A 10 -2.66 -2.88 12.10
N SER A 11 -1.96 -1.91 12.72
CA SER A 11 -0.55 -2.05 13.11
C SER A 11 -0.32 -2.39 14.59
N THR A 12 -1.26 -3.08 15.22
CA THR A 12 -1.16 -3.48 16.63
C THR A 12 -0.15 -4.60 16.87
N ASP A 13 -0.16 -5.62 16.01
CA ASP A 13 0.66 -6.84 16.18
C ASP A 13 1.85 -6.88 15.21
N GLU A 14 1.69 -6.30 14.02
CA GLU A 14 2.75 -6.16 13.02
C GLU A 14 2.63 -4.80 12.35
N GLU A 15 3.74 -4.19 11.95
CA GLU A 15 3.73 -2.94 11.19
C GLU A 15 3.08 -3.15 9.82
N ARG A 16 2.00 -2.41 9.54
CA ARG A 16 1.25 -2.52 8.29
C ARG A 16 1.21 -1.19 7.56
N TRP A 17 1.32 -1.31 6.26
CA TRP A 17 1.30 -0.20 5.33
C TRP A 17 0.23 -0.45 4.29
N PHE A 18 -0.48 0.62 3.93
CA PHE A 18 -1.45 0.61 2.85
C PHE A 18 -0.92 1.43 1.67
N THR A 19 -0.84 0.79 0.50
CA THR A 19 -0.38 1.39 -0.74
C THR A 19 -1.51 1.42 -1.75
N LEU A 20 -1.78 2.60 -2.30
CA LEU A 20 -2.70 2.82 -3.39
C LEU A 20 -1.93 3.28 -4.62
N GLY A 21 -1.92 2.47 -5.68
CA GLY A 21 -1.10 2.71 -6.86
C GLY A 21 -1.82 2.41 -8.17
N ALA A 22 -1.39 3.07 -9.23
CA ALA A 22 -1.87 2.80 -10.59
C ALA A 22 -0.89 1.89 -11.34
N THR A 23 -1.43 0.83 -11.96
CA THR A 23 -0.70 -0.01 -12.91
C THR A 23 -0.56 0.68 -14.27
N THR A 24 0.35 0.20 -15.11
CA THR A 24 0.54 0.69 -16.50
C THR A 24 -0.72 0.59 -17.35
N ARG A 25 -1.65 -0.31 -17.01
CA ARG A 25 -2.97 -0.48 -17.67
C ARG A 25 -4.08 0.34 -17.01
N ARG A 26 -3.76 1.40 -16.27
CA ARG A 26 -4.71 2.29 -15.56
C ARG A 26 -5.64 1.59 -14.55
N ARG A 27 -5.29 0.39 -14.08
CA ARG A 27 -5.98 -0.23 -12.92
C ARG A 27 -5.37 0.28 -11.64
N PHE A 28 -6.21 0.75 -10.72
CA PHE A 28 -5.79 1.15 -9.38
C PHE A 28 -5.87 -0.06 -8.45
N LEU A 29 -4.77 -0.32 -7.75
CA LEU A 29 -4.66 -1.41 -6.79
C LEU A 29 -4.51 -0.82 -5.39
N ALA A 30 -5.31 -1.35 -4.46
CA ALA A 30 -5.20 -1.14 -3.03
C ALA A 30 -4.46 -2.36 -2.46
N VAL A 31 -3.33 -2.12 -1.81
CA VAL A 31 -2.42 -3.16 -1.33
C VAL A 31 -2.10 -2.91 0.14
N SER A 32 -2.41 -3.88 0.99
CA SER A 32 -1.91 -3.92 2.37
C SER A 32 -0.70 -4.83 2.41
N HIS A 33 0.38 -4.35 3.01
CA HIS A 33 1.66 -5.05 3.06
C HIS A 33 2.42 -4.68 4.33
N THR A 34 3.38 -5.53 4.68
CA THR A 34 4.41 -5.25 5.68
C THR A 34 5.77 -5.45 5.04
N TYR A 35 6.81 -4.88 5.63
CA TYR A 35 8.18 -5.16 5.23
C TYR A 35 9.04 -5.50 6.44
N LEU A 36 10.01 -6.38 6.21
CA LEU A 36 11.05 -6.70 7.17
C LEU A 36 12.39 -6.37 6.53
N CYS A 37 13.20 -5.59 7.23
CA CYS A 37 14.57 -5.30 6.83
C CYS A 37 15.49 -6.20 7.64
N GLU A 38 16.16 -7.15 6.98
CA GLU A 38 17.24 -7.91 7.62
C GLU A 38 18.55 -7.10 7.52
N PRO A 39 19.35 -6.99 8.60
CA PRO A 39 20.60 -6.25 8.55
C PRO A 39 21.56 -6.84 7.52
N GLY A 40 21.82 -6.10 6.44
CA GLY A 40 22.84 -6.44 5.43
C GLY A 40 22.34 -7.24 4.22
N GLU A 41 21.14 -7.82 4.25
CA GLU A 41 20.65 -8.69 3.19
C GLU A 41 19.16 -8.50 2.94
N SER A 42 18.84 -7.62 1.99
CA SER A 42 17.52 -7.50 1.35
C SER A 42 16.34 -7.02 2.22
N VAL A 43 15.31 -6.51 1.55
CA VAL A 43 14.03 -6.14 2.18
C VAL A 43 12.99 -7.15 1.73
N LEU A 44 12.40 -7.86 2.69
CA LEU A 44 11.31 -8.77 2.42
C LEU A 44 9.99 -8.02 2.54
N VAL A 45 9.26 -7.92 1.43
CA VAL A 45 7.91 -7.32 1.41
C VAL A 45 6.88 -8.45 1.37
N ARG A 46 6.05 -8.55 2.41
CA ARG A 46 4.93 -9.49 2.44
C ARG A 46 3.64 -8.77 2.10
N ILE A 47 3.00 -9.22 1.02
CA ILE A 47 1.65 -8.78 0.65
C ILE A 47 0.65 -9.50 1.56
N ILE A 48 -0.17 -8.73 2.26
CA ILE A 48 -1.23 -9.22 3.14
C ILE A 48 -2.54 -9.30 2.36
N SER A 49 -2.83 -8.27 1.56
CA SER A 49 -4.00 -8.19 0.70
C SER A 49 -3.70 -7.34 -0.52
N ALA A 50 -4.24 -7.74 -1.67
CA ALA A 50 -4.17 -6.97 -2.91
C ALA A 50 -5.50 -7.11 -3.65
N ARG A 51 -6.13 -5.97 -3.94
CA ARG A 51 -7.40 -5.93 -4.69
C ARG A 51 -7.48 -4.70 -5.57
N GLU A 52 -8.45 -4.69 -6.48
CA GLU A 52 -8.81 -3.44 -7.15
C GLU A 52 -9.28 -2.41 -6.12
N ALA A 53 -8.80 -1.18 -6.28
CA ALA A 53 -9.24 -0.05 -5.48
C ALA A 53 -10.70 0.25 -5.78
N THR A 54 -11.46 0.50 -4.72
CA THR A 54 -12.85 0.97 -4.81
C THR A 54 -12.91 2.37 -5.41
N ARG A 55 -14.10 2.80 -5.86
CA ARG A 55 -14.29 4.16 -6.39
C ARG A 55 -13.88 5.25 -5.38
N ARG A 56 -14.17 5.04 -4.09
CA ARG A 56 -13.83 5.98 -3.02
C ARG A 56 -12.32 6.13 -2.84
N GLU A 57 -11.60 5.01 -2.78
CA GLU A 57 -10.14 5.00 -2.67
C GLU A 57 -9.50 5.67 -3.91
N ARG A 58 -9.99 5.38 -5.12
CA ARG A 58 -9.52 6.03 -6.35
C ARG A 58 -9.66 7.55 -6.31
N GLN A 59 -10.77 8.06 -5.76
CA GLN A 59 -10.96 9.51 -5.61
C GLN A 59 -9.99 10.10 -4.59
N GLN A 60 -9.75 9.42 -3.47
CA GLN A 60 -8.78 9.87 -2.46
C GLN A 60 -7.37 9.99 -3.07
N TYR A 61 -6.94 9.01 -3.87
CA TYR A 61 -5.65 9.08 -4.60
C TYR A 61 -5.56 10.23 -5.61
N GLN A 62 -6.66 10.58 -6.28
CA GLN A 62 -6.67 11.67 -7.25
C GLN A 62 -6.69 13.06 -6.59
N ASN A 63 -7.21 13.13 -5.37
CA ASN A 63 -7.44 14.38 -4.64
C ASN A 63 -6.34 14.70 -3.62
N GLU A 64 -5.46 13.76 -3.29
CA GLU A 64 -4.30 14.09 -2.47
C GLU A 64 -3.31 14.96 -3.25
N PRO A 65 -2.89 16.11 -2.68
CA PRO A 65 -1.95 17.00 -3.35
C PRO A 65 -0.60 16.28 -3.51
N ARG A 66 -0.04 16.37 -4.71
CA ARG A 66 1.29 15.81 -5.05
C ARG A 66 2.42 16.55 -4.36
#